data_AF-A0A7S1S8S3-F1
#
_entry.id   AF-A0A7S1S8S3-F1
#
_cell.length_a   1.000
_cell.length_b   1.000
_cell.length_c   1.000
_cell.angle_alpha   90.00
_cell.angle_beta   90.00
_cell.angle_gamma   90.00
#
_symmetry.space_group_name_H-M   'P 1'
#
loop_
_entity.id
_entity.type
_entity.pdbx_description
1 polymer ?
#
loop_
_entity_poly.entity_id
_entity_poly.type
_entity_poly.pdbx_seq_one_letter_code
_entity_poly.pdbx_strand_id
1 'polypeptide(L)'
;SLTEPLAKMLLQGGGTVISTMWWLRGDAPYDYFRRLYAENCAAGARLVVAPFNQACNQDVAGFVDYLYAAEKEGGLGLDVDYFVPFAALPEKGHGVDDIDGFSEL
;
A
#
# COMPACT_ATOMS: atom_id res chain seq x y z
N SER A 1 6.49 -5.27 -8.50
CA SER A 1 7.32 -4.46 -7.57
C SER A 1 8.31 -5.38 -6.84
N LEU A 2 9.43 -4.87 -6.29
CA LEU A 2 10.31 -5.65 -5.40
C LEU A 2 9.57 -6.22 -4.17
N THR A 3 8.48 -5.56 -3.74
CA THR A 3 7.65 -5.99 -2.60
C THR A 3 6.59 -7.02 -2.95
N GLU A 4 6.37 -7.30 -4.25
CA GLU A 4 5.30 -8.20 -4.68
C GLU A 4 5.52 -9.66 -4.24
N PRO A 5 6.73 -10.25 -4.34
CA PRO A 5 6.97 -11.59 -3.81
C PRO A 5 6.73 -11.68 -2.29
N LEU A 6 7.10 -10.64 -1.54
CA LEU A 6 6.87 -10.57 -0.10
C LEU A 6 5.38 -10.58 0.22
N ALA A 7 4.59 -9.75 -0.47
CA ALA A 7 3.13 -9.74 -0.31
C ALA A 7 2.51 -11.11 -0.61
N LYS A 8 2.95 -11.79 -1.68
CA LYS A 8 2.49 -13.15 -2.01
C LYS A 8 2.81 -14.13 -0.89
N MET A 9 4.04 -14.12 -0.36
CA MET A 9 4.44 -15.01 0.73
C MET A 9 3.62 -14.77 2.01
N LEU A 10 3.37 -13.52 2.38
CA LEU A 10 2.55 -13.18 3.54
C LEU A 10 1.09 -13.65 3.37
N LEU A 11 0.50 -13.45 2.19
CA LEU A 11 -0.86 -13.92 1.88
C LEU A 11 -0.95 -15.45 1.87
N GLN A 12 0.07 -16.14 1.33
CA GLN A 12 0.15 -17.60 1.34
C GLN A 12 0.32 -18.15 2.77
N GLY A 13 0.95 -17.37 3.65
CA GLY A 13 1.08 -17.68 5.07
C GLY A 13 -0.16 -17.42 5.92
N GLY A 14 -1.26 -16.93 5.33
CA GLY A 14 -2.47 -16.57 6.08
C GLY A 14 -2.44 -15.16 6.68
N GLY A 15 -1.48 -14.33 6.30
CA GLY A 15 -1.32 -12.97 6.81
C GLY A 15 -2.35 -11.98 6.27
N THR A 16 -2.50 -10.86 6.98
CA THR A 16 -3.22 -9.68 6.49
C THR A 16 -2.23 -8.73 5.84
N VAL A 17 -2.44 -8.40 4.57
CA VAL A 17 -1.59 -7.49 3.80
C VAL A 17 -2.42 -6.29 3.35
N ILE A 18 -1.88 -5.09 3.58
CA ILE A 18 -2.47 -3.83 3.15
C ILE A 18 -1.57 -3.26 2.05
N SER A 19 -2.10 -3.15 0.84
CA SER A 19 -1.41 -2.57 -0.30
C SER A 19 -1.97 -1.18 -0.60
N THR A 20 -1.09 -0.19 -0.56
CA THR A 20 -1.42 1.20 -0.90
C THR A 20 -1.08 1.50 -2.36
N MET A 21 -1.86 2.39 -2.98
CA MET A 21 -1.52 2.93 -4.29
C MET A 21 -2.06 4.34 -4.51
N TRP A 22 -1.28 5.15 -5.20
CA TRP A 22 -1.61 6.55 -5.51
C TRP A 22 -2.74 6.71 -6.53
N TRP A 23 -2.94 5.73 -7.41
CA TRP A 23 -4.00 5.71 -8.41
C TRP A 23 -4.82 4.42 -8.28
N LEU A 24 -6.10 4.56 -7.95
CA LEU A 24 -7.08 3.48 -7.95
C LEU A 24 -8.23 3.89 -8.90
N ARG A 25 -7.92 4.03 -10.19
CA ARG A 25 -8.91 4.42 -11.23
C ARG A 25 -8.94 3.42 -12.38
N GLY A 26 -10.15 3.10 -12.84
CA GLY A 26 -10.41 2.10 -13.86
C GLY A 26 -10.33 0.67 -13.34
N ASP A 27 -10.62 -0.31 -14.19
CA ASP A 27 -10.77 -1.72 -13.77
C ASP A 27 -9.44 -2.45 -13.61
N ALA A 28 -8.38 -2.00 -14.30
CA ALA A 28 -7.11 -2.71 -14.36
C ALA A 28 -6.43 -2.95 -12.99
N PRO A 29 -6.36 -1.97 -12.06
CA PRO A 29 -5.82 -2.21 -10.72
C PRO A 29 -6.64 -3.23 -9.93
N TYR A 30 -7.97 -3.15 -10.01
CA TYR A 30 -8.87 -4.07 -9.31
C TYR A 30 -8.71 -5.50 -9.82
N ASP A 31 -8.61 -5.68 -11.15
CA ASP A 31 -8.36 -7.00 -11.73
C ASP A 31 -7.00 -7.59 -11.34
N TYR A 32 -5.96 -6.75 -11.26
CA TYR A 32 -4.65 -7.19 -10.77
C TYR A 32 -4.75 -7.72 -9.33
N PHE A 33 -5.31 -6.95 -8.40
CA PHE A 33 -5.42 -7.38 -7.01
C PHE A 33 -6.40 -8.53 -6.81
N ARG A 34 -7.46 -8.61 -7.63
CA ARG A 34 -8.39 -9.74 -7.61
C ARG A 34 -7.69 -11.05 -7.98
N ARG A 35 -6.83 -11.03 -9.01
CA ARG A 35 -6.00 -12.19 -9.37
C ARG A 35 -4.98 -12.51 -8.29
N LEU A 36 -4.28 -11.49 -7.77
CA LEU A 36 -3.33 -11.66 -6.67
C LEU A 36 -3.97 -12.37 -5.48
N TYR A 37 -5.17 -11.94 -5.07
CA TYR A 37 -5.94 -12.56 -4.00
C TYR A 37 -6.33 -14.01 -4.33
N ALA A 38 -6.93 -14.23 -5.51
CA ALA A 38 -7.43 -15.55 -5.92
C ALA A 38 -6.32 -16.61 -6.02
N GLU A 39 -5.11 -16.20 -6.39
CA GLU A 39 -3.98 -17.10 -6.61
C GLU A 39 -3.14 -17.34 -5.34
N ASN A 40 -3.14 -16.43 -4.37
CA ASN A 40 -2.14 -16.44 -3.29
C ASN A 40 -2.71 -16.41 -1.88
N CYS A 41 -4.00 -16.15 -1.66
CA CYS A 41 -4.55 -16.08 -0.30
C CYS A 41 -4.87 -17.47 0.26
N ALA A 42 -4.19 -17.84 1.35
CA ALA A 42 -4.56 -19.00 2.15
C ALA A 42 -5.77 -18.72 3.07
N ALA A 43 -6.30 -19.75 3.72
CA ALA A 43 -7.38 -19.59 4.69
C ALA A 43 -6.95 -18.63 5.82
N GLY A 44 -7.80 -17.64 6.11
CA GLY A 44 -7.51 -16.60 7.11
C GLY A 44 -6.72 -15.40 6.58
N ALA A 45 -6.16 -15.47 5.36
CA ALA A 45 -5.50 -14.32 4.76
C ALA A 45 -6.49 -13.22 4.39
N ARG A 46 -6.03 -11.97 4.43
CA ARG A 46 -6.81 -10.79 4.04
C ARG A 46 -5.93 -9.87 3.18
N LEU A 47 -6.45 -9.43 2.04
CA LEU A 47 -5.83 -8.38 1.23
C LEU A 47 -6.71 -7.14 1.28
N VAL A 48 -6.17 -6.03 1.77
CA VAL A 48 -6.82 -4.71 1.72
C VAL A 48 -6.08 -3.84 0.72
N VAL A 49 -6.81 -3.20 -0.19
CA VAL A 49 -6.25 -2.28 -1.17
C VAL A 49 -6.85 -0.90 -0.92
N ALA A 50 -5.99 0.09 -0.66
CA ALA A 50 -6.42 1.44 -0.32
C ALA A 50 -5.74 2.50 -1.21
N PRO A 51 -6.48 3.54 -1.65
CA PRO A 51 -5.86 4.72 -2.22
C PRO A 51 -5.07 5.46 -1.13
N PHE A 52 -3.85 5.87 -1.44
CA PHE A 52 -2.98 6.53 -0.47
C PHE A 52 -1.90 7.36 -1.16
N ASN A 53 -1.74 8.60 -0.74
CA ASN A 53 -0.63 9.46 -1.14
C ASN A 53 0.35 9.66 0.03
N GLN A 54 1.51 8.99 -0.04
CA GLN A 54 2.52 9.07 1.02
C GLN A 54 3.12 10.48 1.19
N ALA A 55 3.11 11.30 0.15
CA ALA A 55 3.63 12.67 0.22
C ALA A 55 2.65 13.65 0.89
N CYS A 56 1.41 13.23 1.16
CA CYS A 56 0.40 14.06 1.82
C CYS A 56 0.34 13.73 3.31
N ASN A 57 0.82 14.65 4.17
CA ASN A 57 0.77 14.45 5.63
C ASN A 57 -0.64 14.18 6.17
N GLN A 58 -1.68 14.75 5.53
CA GLN A 58 -3.08 14.51 5.92
C GLN A 58 -3.51 13.09 5.58
N ASP A 59 -3.12 12.56 4.41
CA ASP A 59 -3.37 11.18 4.02
C ASP A 59 -2.61 10.22 4.92
N VAL A 60 -1.35 10.52 5.28
CA VAL A 60 -0.55 9.72 6.22
C VAL A 60 -1.25 9.63 7.57
N ALA A 61 -1.62 10.77 8.17
CA ALA A 61 -2.30 10.79 9.46
C ALA A 61 -3.65 10.05 9.40
N GLY A 62 -4.48 10.36 8.40
CA GLY A 62 -5.79 9.73 8.24
C GLY A 62 -5.71 8.23 7.94
N PHE A 63 -4.68 7.79 7.23
CA PHE A 63 -4.46 6.36 6.98
C PHE A 63 -4.04 5.64 8.26
N VAL A 64 -3.14 6.21 9.07
CA VAL A 64 -2.79 5.64 10.38
C VAL A 64 -4.03 5.55 11.27
N ASP A 65 -4.84 6.61 11.35
CA ASP A 65 -6.09 6.58 12.11
C ASP A 65 -7.03 5.47 11.60
N TYR A 66 -7.15 5.31 10.28
CA TYR A 66 -7.96 4.25 9.67
C TYR A 66 -7.47 2.84 10.00
N LEU A 67 -6.15 2.61 10.06
CA LEU A 67 -5.57 1.31 10.40
C LEU A 67 -5.97 0.88 11.82
N TYR A 68 -5.84 1.79 12.79
CA TYR A 68 -6.01 1.49 14.21
C TYR A 68 -7.43 1.72 14.75
N ALA A 69 -8.25 2.52 14.07
CA ALA A 69 -9.65 2.72 14.47
C ALA A 69 -10.41 1.39 14.43
N ALA A 70 -11.32 1.20 15.39
CA ALA A 70 -12.07 -0.04 15.50
C ALA A 70 -12.97 -0.26 14.28
N GLU A 71 -13.23 -1.53 13.91
CA GLU A 71 -14.12 -1.84 12.77
C GLU A 71 -15.53 -1.23 12.93
N LYS A 72 -16.03 -1.15 14.17
CA LYS A 72 -17.32 -0.51 14.51
C LYS A 72 -17.36 1.00 14.20
N GLU A 73 -16.20 1.65 14.10
CA GLU A 73 -16.02 3.07 13.78
C GLU A 73 -15.64 3.27 12.31
N GLY A 74 -15.57 2.18 11.53
CA GLY A 74 -15.22 2.21 10.11
C GLY A 74 -13.73 2.07 9.81
N GLY A 75 -12.90 1.77 10.81
CA GLY A 75 -11.48 1.45 10.63
C GLY A 75 -11.22 -0.03 10.37
N LEU A 76 -9.95 -0.43 10.39
CA LEU A 76 -9.54 -1.83 10.24
C LEU A 76 -9.34 -2.57 11.57
N GLY A 77 -9.18 -1.85 12.68
CA GLY A 77 -8.92 -2.42 14.00
C GLY A 77 -7.66 -3.29 14.04
N LEU A 78 -6.67 -3.00 13.19
CA LEU A 78 -5.45 -3.77 13.06
C LEU A 78 -4.33 -3.13 13.87
N ASP A 79 -3.43 -3.98 14.36
CA ASP A 79 -2.13 -3.58 14.89
C ASP A 79 -1.06 -4.00 13.86
N VAL A 80 -0.16 -3.09 13.49
CA VAL A 80 0.76 -3.30 12.36
C VAL A 80 2.04 -3.97 12.83
N ASP A 81 2.28 -5.21 12.42
CA ASP A 81 3.52 -5.93 12.74
C ASP A 81 4.72 -5.51 11.87
N TYR A 82 4.48 -5.23 10.57
CA TYR A 82 5.53 -4.94 9.60
C TYR A 82 5.13 -3.77 8.69
N PHE A 83 6.05 -2.82 8.52
CA PHE A 83 5.90 -1.69 7.61
C PHE A 83 7.01 -1.67 6.55
N VAL A 84 6.62 -1.55 5.28
CA VAL A 84 7.51 -1.72 4.11
C VAL A 84 7.37 -0.49 3.20
N PRO A 85 8.08 0.62 3.46
CA PRO A 85 7.91 1.90 2.75
C PRO A 85 8.67 1.92 1.42
N PHE A 86 8.20 1.16 0.43
CA PHE A 86 8.77 1.15 -0.92
C PHE A 86 8.00 2.06 -1.91
N ALA A 87 7.22 3.03 -1.41
CA ALA A 87 6.69 4.07 -2.28
C ALA A 87 7.86 4.96 -2.72
N ALA A 88 8.19 4.90 -4.00
CA ALA A 88 9.22 5.72 -4.61
C ALA A 88 8.76 6.15 -6.00
N LEU A 89 9.06 7.40 -6.36
CA LEU A 89 8.89 7.92 -7.72
C LEU A 89 10.23 7.81 -8.45
N PRO A 90 10.26 7.32 -9.70
CA PRO A 90 11.51 7.25 -10.45
C PRO A 90 11.92 8.65 -10.95
N GLU A 91 13.10 9.12 -10.55
CA GLU A 91 13.74 10.30 -11.12
C GLU A 91 14.86 9.87 -12.08
N LYS A 92 14.73 10.18 -13.37
CA LYS A 92 15.79 9.98 -14.37
C LYS A 92 16.15 11.33 -14.99
N GLY A 93 17.39 11.77 -14.80
CA GLY A 93 17.97 12.90 -15.54
C GLY A 93 18.32 14.15 -14.72
N HIS A 94 18.17 14.15 -13.40
CA HIS A 94 18.55 15.29 -12.56
C HIS A 94 19.99 15.15 -12.05
N GLY A 95 20.82 16.16 -12.33
CA GLY A 95 22.12 16.35 -11.67
C GLY A 95 21.97 17.13 -10.36
N VAL A 96 23.06 17.33 -9.62
CA VAL A 96 23.10 18.13 -8.37
C VAL A 96 22.59 19.57 -8.56
N ASP A 97 22.56 20.04 -9.81
CA ASP A 97 22.33 21.42 -10.20
C ASP A 97 20.83 21.76 -10.41
N ASP A 98 19.95 20.74 -10.44
CA ASP A 98 18.51 20.85 -10.73
C ASP A 98 17.68 20.16 -9.62
N ILE A 99 17.80 20.64 -8.38
CA ILE A 99 16.87 20.27 -7.29
C ILE A 99 15.63 21.14 -7.43
N ASP A 100 14.51 20.57 -7.85
CA ASP A 100 13.19 21.22 -7.89
C ASP A 100 12.23 20.64 -6.84
N GLY A 101 11.00 21.15 -6.75
CA GLY A 101 10.00 20.68 -5.78
C GLY A 101 9.55 19.22 -5.96
N PHE A 102 9.96 18.55 -7.04
CA PHE A 102 9.76 17.10 -7.20
C PHE A 102 10.80 16.31 -6.40
N SER A 103 12.02 16.84 -6.28
CA SER A 103 13.12 16.24 -5.49
C SER A 103 12.98 16.41 -3.97
N GLU A 104 12.03 17.22 -3.49
CA GLU A 104 11.73 17.40 -2.06
C GLU A 104 10.64 16.45 -1.51
N LEU A 105 10.02 15.63 -2.38
CA LEU A 105 8.91 14.72 -2.06
C LEU A 105 9.34 13.40 -1.42
#